data_AF-A0A433JWB5-F1
#
_entry.id   AF-A0A433JWB5-F1
#
_cell.length_a   1.000
_cell.length_b   1.000
_cell.length_c   1.000
_cell.angle_alpha   90.00
_cell.angle_beta   90.00
_cell.angle_gamma   90.00
#
_symmetry.space_group_name_H-M   'P 1'
#
loop_
_entity.id
_entity.type
_entity.pdbx_description
1 polymer ?
#
loop_
_entity_poly.entity_id
_entity_poly.type
_entity_poly.pdbx_seq_one_letter_code
_entity_poly.pdbx_strand_id
1 'polypeptide(L)'
;MKKTIAAWTIAVATVFGLAACSSADSADTGSESAASSAPSASAPVEEAPASGASVEDACAAVQAQIEDASTAVTEIDMSQASSDPQGTVDAFSETVDAIGAAAESVDNAEVKAAVTAVYDDFVEMRDLLSKVLVDQDMEAAGDMATVVTDVQTSAQDLATLCS
;
A
#
# COMPACT_ATOMS: atom_id res chain seq x y z
N MET A 1 2.64 -20.59 -44.79
CA MET A 1 1.40 -19.80 -44.57
C MET A 1 1.75 -18.69 -43.60
N LYS A 2 1.41 -17.45 -43.96
CA LYS A 2 1.72 -16.20 -43.25
C LYS A 2 0.66 -15.92 -42.18
N LYS A 3 1.06 -15.60 -40.94
CA LYS A 3 0.33 -14.74 -39.97
C LYS A 3 1.36 -14.14 -38.98
N THR A 4 2.04 -13.06 -39.34
CA THR A 4 1.78 -11.67 -38.87
C THR A 4 1.80 -11.52 -37.35
N ILE A 5 3.00 -11.28 -36.80
CA ILE A 5 3.21 -10.75 -35.45
C ILE A 5 2.93 -9.25 -35.54
N ALA A 6 1.85 -8.81 -34.91
CA ALA A 6 1.52 -7.40 -34.80
C ALA A 6 2.48 -6.74 -33.80
N ALA A 7 3.34 -5.86 -34.31
CA ALA A 7 4.13 -4.95 -33.51
C ALA A 7 3.20 -3.89 -32.90
N TRP A 8 3.12 -3.83 -31.57
CA TRP A 8 2.52 -2.72 -30.84
C TRP A 8 3.63 -1.84 -30.32
N THR A 9 3.83 -0.71 -30.98
CA THR A 9 4.69 0.41 -30.56
C THR A 9 4.05 1.12 -29.38
N ILE A 10 4.62 0.97 -28.19
CA ILE A 10 4.30 1.80 -27.03
C ILE A 10 5.13 3.08 -27.16
N ALA A 11 4.44 4.20 -27.40
CA ALA A 11 5.02 5.53 -27.42
C ALA A 11 5.34 5.97 -25.99
N VAL A 12 6.63 6.10 -25.69
CA VAL A 12 7.11 6.79 -24.49
C VAL A 12 6.96 8.29 -24.72
N ALA A 13 6.03 8.91 -24.00
CA ALA A 13 5.95 10.35 -23.85
C ALA A 13 6.34 10.72 -22.42
N THR A 14 7.56 11.22 -22.26
CA THR A 14 8.09 11.84 -21.04
C THR A 14 7.47 13.21 -20.82
N VAL A 15 6.85 13.45 -19.66
CA VAL A 15 6.74 14.80 -19.08
C VAL A 15 7.16 14.70 -17.60
N PHE A 16 8.46 14.81 -17.38
CA PHE A 16 9.04 15.21 -16.10
C PHE A 16 8.98 16.74 -16.08
N GLY A 17 8.00 17.31 -15.38
CA GLY A 17 7.88 18.74 -15.15
C GLY A 17 8.25 19.08 -13.71
N LEU A 18 9.47 19.59 -13.52
CA LEU A 18 9.94 20.17 -12.26
C LEU A 18 9.09 21.37 -11.85
N ALA A 19 8.49 21.34 -10.67
CA ALA A 19 8.07 22.53 -9.94
C ALA A 19 8.97 22.69 -8.71
N ALA A 20 10.18 23.18 -8.97
CA ALA A 20 11.05 23.75 -7.95
C ALA A 20 10.66 25.22 -7.73
N CYS A 21 10.54 25.58 -6.45
CA CYS A 21 10.30 26.93 -5.94
C CYS A 21 11.45 27.88 -6.32
N SER A 22 11.17 28.96 -7.07
CA SER A 22 11.96 30.20 -7.01
C SER A 22 11.19 31.39 -7.59
N SER A 23 11.18 32.46 -6.80
CA SER A 23 10.50 33.74 -6.97
C SER A 23 10.95 34.58 -8.18
N ALA A 24 10.10 35.57 -8.50
CA ALA A 24 10.36 36.91 -9.05
C ALA A 24 9.88 37.22 -10.49
N ASP A 25 8.72 37.88 -10.53
CA ASP A 25 8.42 39.21 -11.11
C ASP A 25 8.54 39.49 -12.64
N SER A 26 7.36 39.82 -13.19
CA SER A 26 7.03 40.82 -14.23
C SER A 26 7.49 40.66 -15.69
N ALA A 27 6.49 40.49 -16.58
CA ALA A 27 6.16 41.48 -17.62
C ALA A 27 4.78 41.21 -18.27
N ASP A 28 3.83 42.09 -17.96
CA ASP A 28 2.88 42.80 -18.85
C ASP A 28 2.57 42.24 -20.25
N THR A 29 1.28 42.00 -20.54
CA THR A 29 0.52 42.77 -21.57
C THR A 29 -0.93 42.27 -21.64
N GLY A 30 -1.87 43.20 -21.47
CA GLY A 30 -3.28 42.92 -21.27
C GLY A 30 -4.14 42.69 -22.52
N SER A 31 -5.41 42.36 -22.27
CA SER A 31 -6.54 42.80 -23.08
C SER A 31 -7.85 42.65 -22.31
N GLU A 32 -8.75 43.57 -22.60
CA GLU A 32 -9.80 44.12 -21.76
C GLU A 32 -11.14 43.35 -21.83
N SER A 33 -11.90 43.48 -20.73
CA SER A 33 -13.36 43.73 -20.67
C SER A 33 -14.33 42.84 -21.46
N ALA A 34 -15.20 42.10 -20.75
CA ALA A 34 -16.50 42.61 -20.27
C ALA A 34 -17.52 41.51 -19.91
N ALA A 35 -18.27 41.80 -18.83
CA ALA A 35 -19.69 41.50 -18.58
C ALA A 35 -20.14 40.11 -18.04
N SER A 36 -20.47 40.14 -16.75
CA SER A 36 -21.71 39.69 -16.09
C SER A 36 -22.37 38.36 -16.48
N SER A 37 -22.45 37.48 -15.49
CA SER A 37 -23.69 37.15 -14.77
C SER A 37 -23.38 36.27 -13.55
N ALA A 38 -23.75 36.73 -12.35
CA ALA A 38 -23.84 35.90 -11.14
C ALA A 38 -25.28 35.38 -10.97
N PRO A 39 -25.57 34.51 -9.99
CA PRO A 39 -25.12 33.13 -9.86
C PRO A 39 -26.34 32.18 -9.96
N SER A 40 -26.17 30.96 -10.48
CA SER A 40 -27.10 29.88 -10.13
C SER A 40 -26.59 29.24 -8.86
N ALA A 41 -27.26 29.54 -7.76
CA ALA A 41 -27.08 28.86 -6.49
C ALA A 41 -27.56 27.41 -6.64
N SER A 42 -26.65 26.52 -7.01
CA SER A 42 -26.75 25.12 -6.60
C SER A 42 -26.12 25.05 -5.22
N ALA A 43 -26.96 24.92 -4.20
CA ALA A 43 -26.49 24.54 -2.88
C ALA A 43 -25.63 23.27 -3.02
N PRO A 44 -24.46 23.19 -2.36
CA PRO A 44 -23.79 21.92 -2.20
C PRO A 44 -24.81 20.97 -1.57
N VAL A 45 -24.99 19.81 -2.18
CA VAL A 45 -25.58 18.69 -1.47
C VAL A 45 -24.62 18.46 -0.31
N GLU A 46 -25.06 18.81 0.89
CA GLU A 46 -24.37 18.47 2.12
C GLU A 46 -24.40 16.94 2.15
N GLU A 47 -23.33 16.32 1.65
CA GLU A 47 -23.07 14.91 1.88
C GLU A 47 -23.10 14.77 3.40
N ALA A 48 -24.12 14.05 3.89
CA ALA A 48 -24.15 13.60 5.26
C ALA A 48 -22.77 13.01 5.57
N PRO A 49 -22.16 13.30 6.73
CA PRO A 49 -20.85 12.76 7.05
C PRO A 49 -20.96 11.24 6.96
N ALA A 50 -20.35 10.65 5.93
CA ALA A 50 -20.01 9.24 5.93
C ALA A 50 -19.28 9.04 7.25
N SER A 51 -19.94 8.36 8.18
CA SER A 51 -19.46 8.22 9.54
C SER A 51 -18.35 7.18 9.51
N GLY A 52 -17.19 7.61 9.04
CA GLY A 52 -15.97 6.87 8.85
C GLY A 52 -14.90 7.88 8.45
N ALA A 53 -13.70 7.72 8.99
CA ALA A 53 -12.56 8.57 8.59
C ALA A 53 -12.41 8.54 7.06
N SER A 54 -11.99 9.67 6.48
CA SER A 54 -11.66 9.70 5.05
C SER A 54 -10.57 8.66 4.74
N VAL A 55 -10.48 8.20 3.49
CA VAL A 55 -9.42 7.25 3.09
C VAL A 55 -8.04 7.81 3.44
N GLU A 56 -7.83 9.10 3.23
CA GLU A 56 -6.58 9.79 3.53
C GLU A 56 -6.26 9.79 5.03
N ASP A 57 -7.25 10.10 5.89
CA ASP A 57 -7.08 10.06 7.35
C ASP A 57 -6.81 8.63 7.85
N ALA A 58 -7.50 7.64 7.28
CA ALA A 58 -7.32 6.23 7.62
C ALA A 58 -5.94 5.73 7.18
N CYS A 59 -5.48 6.09 5.98
CA CYS A 59 -4.14 5.77 5.50
C CYS A 59 -3.05 6.40 6.35
N ALA A 60 -3.21 7.67 6.75
CA ALA A 60 -2.30 8.34 7.67
C ALA A 60 -2.24 7.64 9.04
N ALA A 61 -3.38 7.11 9.51
CA ALA A 61 -3.46 6.39 10.78
C ALA A 61 -2.76 5.03 10.79
N VAL A 62 -2.48 4.44 9.61
CA VAL A 62 -1.86 3.10 9.47
C VAL A 62 -0.39 3.20 9.03
N GLN A 63 0.03 4.35 8.49
CA GLN A 63 1.37 4.54 7.95
C GLN A 63 2.48 4.20 8.94
N ALA A 64 2.38 4.68 10.18
CA ALA A 64 3.38 4.41 11.22
C ALA A 64 3.47 2.91 11.55
N GLN A 65 2.33 2.21 11.56
CA GLN A 65 2.24 0.79 11.87
C GLN A 65 2.83 -0.06 10.75
N ILE A 66 2.69 0.36 9.48
CA ILE A 66 3.35 -0.30 8.34
C ILE A 66 4.87 -0.11 8.41
N GLU A 67 5.34 1.08 8.78
CA GLU A 67 6.77 1.35 8.96
C GLU A 67 7.37 0.54 10.12
N ASP A 68 6.66 0.47 11.24
CA ASP A 68 7.04 -0.34 12.41
C ASP A 68 7.05 -1.84 12.06
N ALA A 69 6.01 -2.34 11.39
CA ALA A 69 5.96 -3.73 10.94
C ALA A 69 7.09 -4.05 9.96
N SER A 70 7.37 -3.15 9.01
CA SER A 70 8.48 -3.32 8.07
C SER A 70 9.83 -3.40 8.79
N THR A 71 10.02 -2.54 9.79
CA THR A 71 11.22 -2.56 10.63
C THR A 71 11.32 -3.87 11.40
N ALA A 72 10.25 -4.28 12.07
CA ALA A 72 10.21 -5.52 12.84
C ALA A 72 10.57 -6.74 11.98
N VAL A 73 10.01 -6.86 10.77
CA VAL A 73 10.37 -7.95 9.84
C VAL A 73 11.86 -7.96 9.50
N THR A 74 12.45 -6.78 9.26
CA THR A 74 13.89 -6.69 8.94
C THR A 74 14.81 -6.98 10.12
N GLU A 75 14.33 -6.82 11.35
CA GLU A 75 15.06 -7.12 12.57
C GLU A 75 15.04 -8.62 12.92
N ILE A 76 14.15 -9.41 12.32
CA ILE A 76 14.11 -10.86 12.52
C ILE A 76 15.38 -11.48 11.94
N ASP A 77 16.23 -12.00 12.84
CA ASP A 77 17.47 -12.67 12.47
C ASP A 77 17.21 -14.11 12.00
N MET A 78 16.95 -14.25 10.70
CA MET A 78 16.76 -15.55 10.04
C MET A 78 18.00 -16.47 10.15
N SER A 79 19.18 -15.97 10.54
CA SER A 79 20.34 -16.84 10.80
C SER A 79 20.14 -17.71 12.05
N GLN A 80 19.32 -17.26 13.01
CA GLN A 80 19.01 -18.00 14.22
C GLN A 80 17.96 -19.08 14.01
N ALA A 81 17.24 -19.08 12.88
CA ALA A 81 16.16 -20.04 12.58
C ALA A 81 16.56 -21.52 12.75
N SER A 82 17.83 -21.85 12.51
CA SER A 82 18.36 -23.21 12.69
C SER A 82 18.61 -23.61 14.15
N SER A 83 18.88 -22.63 15.03
CA SER A 83 19.21 -22.83 16.44
C SER A 83 18.03 -22.53 17.36
N ASP A 84 17.11 -21.68 16.92
CA ASP A 84 15.86 -21.32 17.60
C ASP A 84 14.73 -21.10 16.57
N PRO A 85 14.19 -22.18 16.00
CA PRO A 85 13.11 -22.10 15.01
C PRO A 85 11.82 -21.52 15.60
N GLN A 86 11.51 -21.84 16.86
CA GLN A 86 10.32 -21.31 17.54
C GLN A 86 10.45 -19.82 17.82
N GLY A 87 11.58 -19.37 18.37
CA GLY A 87 11.80 -17.94 18.60
C GLY A 87 11.74 -17.10 17.32
N THR A 88 12.15 -17.66 16.18
CA THR A 88 12.02 -16.99 14.87
C THR A 88 10.56 -16.86 14.44
N VAL A 89 9.76 -17.94 14.60
CA VAL A 89 8.33 -17.92 14.30
C VAL A 89 7.57 -16.99 15.24
N ASP A 90 7.94 -16.94 16.53
CA ASP A 90 7.34 -16.05 17.53
C ASP A 90 7.60 -14.58 17.20
N ALA A 91 8.85 -14.21 16.87
CA ALA A 91 9.20 -12.85 16.46
C ALA A 91 8.45 -12.42 15.19
N PHE A 92 8.30 -13.33 14.24
CA PHE A 92 7.48 -13.09 13.05
C PHE A 92 5.99 -12.94 13.42
N SER A 93 5.47 -13.77 14.31
CA SER A 93 4.08 -13.71 14.79
C SER A 93 3.76 -12.39 15.47
N GLU A 94 4.69 -11.82 16.24
CA GLU A 94 4.53 -10.50 16.84
C GLU A 94 4.33 -9.39 15.78
N THR A 95 5.03 -9.50 14.65
CA THR A 95 4.81 -8.59 13.52
C THR A 95 3.42 -8.78 12.93
N VAL A 96 3.00 -10.03 12.70
CA VAL A 96 1.66 -10.34 12.16
C VAL A 96 0.55 -9.80 13.07
N ASP A 97 0.70 -9.96 14.39
CA ASP A 97 -0.26 -9.46 15.37
C ASP A 97 -0.34 -7.94 15.37
N ALA A 98 0.79 -7.24 15.19
CA ALA A 98 0.81 -5.77 15.06
C ALA A 98 0.05 -5.29 13.82
N ILE A 99 0.21 -5.97 12.67
CA ILE A 99 -0.53 -5.66 11.44
C ILE A 99 -2.03 -5.94 11.63
N GLY A 100 -2.37 -7.04 12.30
CA GLY A 100 -3.76 -7.38 12.63
C GLY A 100 -4.42 -6.31 13.51
N ALA A 101 -3.72 -5.85 14.54
CA ALA A 101 -4.18 -4.75 15.40
C ALA A 101 -4.36 -3.44 14.60
N ALA A 102 -3.46 -3.17 13.65
CA ALA A 102 -3.60 -2.02 12.75
C ALA A 102 -4.89 -2.16 11.92
N ALA A 103 -5.13 -3.30 11.28
CA ALA A 103 -6.36 -3.56 10.51
C ALA A 103 -7.63 -3.38 11.34
N GLU A 104 -7.62 -3.82 12.60
CA GLU A 104 -8.76 -3.66 13.51
C GLU A 104 -9.02 -2.19 13.87
N SER A 105 -7.97 -1.38 13.97
CA SER A 105 -8.04 0.05 14.33
C SER A 105 -8.53 0.98 13.19
N VAL A 106 -8.61 0.47 11.96
CA VAL A 106 -9.06 1.26 10.80
C VAL A 106 -10.57 1.33 10.73
N ASP A 107 -11.11 2.55 10.78
CA ASP A 107 -12.55 2.80 10.65
C ASP A 107 -13.04 2.85 9.20
N ASN A 108 -12.16 3.15 8.25
CA ASN A 108 -12.50 3.18 6.82
C ASN A 108 -12.52 1.77 6.24
N ALA A 109 -13.66 1.32 5.71
CA ALA A 109 -13.83 -0.05 5.24
C ALA A 109 -12.88 -0.45 4.08
N GLU A 110 -12.55 0.48 3.19
CA GLU A 110 -11.67 0.22 2.04
C GLU A 110 -10.21 0.06 2.52
N VAL A 111 -9.74 0.98 3.36
CA VAL A 111 -8.39 0.89 3.96
C VAL A 111 -8.29 -0.34 4.84
N LYS A 112 -9.32 -0.63 5.64
CA LYS A 112 -9.36 -1.83 6.49
C LYS A 112 -9.23 -3.11 5.67
N ALA A 113 -9.96 -3.22 4.55
CA ALA A 113 -9.88 -4.39 3.68
C ALA A 113 -8.47 -4.56 3.08
N ALA A 114 -7.84 -3.46 2.64
CA ALA A 114 -6.49 -3.49 2.11
C ALA A 114 -5.45 -3.90 3.17
N VAL A 115 -5.53 -3.35 4.38
CA VAL A 115 -4.63 -3.73 5.49
C VAL A 115 -4.90 -5.18 5.95
N THR A 116 -6.15 -5.63 5.91
CA THR A 116 -6.51 -7.03 6.22
C THR A 116 -5.93 -7.99 5.20
N ALA A 117 -5.93 -7.65 3.90
CA ALA A 117 -5.29 -8.48 2.88
C ALA A 117 -3.78 -8.64 3.16
N VAL A 118 -3.09 -7.56 3.51
CA VAL A 118 -1.68 -7.62 3.94
C VAL A 118 -1.53 -8.52 5.17
N TYR A 119 -2.38 -8.35 6.18
CA TYR A 119 -2.38 -9.21 7.37
C TYR A 119 -2.54 -10.70 7.03
N ASP A 120 -3.50 -11.05 6.19
CA ASP A 120 -3.78 -12.43 5.80
C ASP A 120 -2.58 -13.07 5.07
N ASP A 121 -1.91 -12.33 4.17
CA ASP A 121 -0.71 -12.82 3.50
C ASP A 121 0.45 -13.03 4.49
N PHE A 122 0.58 -12.16 5.48
CA PHE A 122 1.56 -12.31 6.56
C PHE A 122 1.23 -13.49 7.48
N VAL A 123 -0.05 -13.76 7.76
CA VAL A 123 -0.49 -14.97 8.48
C VAL A 123 -0.09 -16.22 7.70
N GLU A 124 -0.28 -16.24 6.38
CA GLU A 124 0.10 -17.38 5.54
C GLU A 124 1.62 -17.57 5.52
N MET A 125 2.38 -16.47 5.46
CA MET A 125 3.84 -16.50 5.53
C MET A 125 4.34 -17.07 6.86
N ARG A 126 3.75 -16.66 7.98
CA ARG A 126 4.04 -17.22 9.31
C ARG A 126 3.78 -18.72 9.34
N ASP A 127 2.65 -19.15 8.81
CA ASP A 127 2.25 -20.56 8.84
C ASP A 127 3.18 -21.44 8.00
N LEU A 128 3.62 -20.94 6.84
CA LEU A 128 4.67 -21.59 6.06
C LEU A 128 6.01 -21.61 6.80
N LEU A 129 6.40 -20.50 7.43
CA LEU A 129 7.62 -20.42 8.21
C LEU A 129 7.62 -21.43 9.36
N SER A 130 6.50 -21.57 10.06
CA SER A 130 6.29 -22.57 11.10
C SER A 130 6.42 -24.00 10.55
N LYS A 131 5.74 -24.32 9.45
CA LYS A 131 5.86 -25.64 8.81
C LYS A 131 7.30 -25.97 8.42
N VAL A 132 8.01 -25.02 7.81
CA VAL A 132 9.38 -25.24 7.33
C VAL A 132 10.37 -25.35 8.49
N LEU A 133 10.29 -24.48 9.50
CA LEU A 133 11.30 -24.41 10.57
C LEU A 133 11.00 -25.38 11.72
N VAL A 134 9.73 -25.49 12.11
CA VAL A 134 9.30 -26.26 13.28
C VAL A 134 8.95 -27.69 12.88
N ASP A 135 8.10 -27.85 11.87
CA ASP A 135 7.66 -29.17 11.41
C ASP A 135 8.65 -29.82 10.44
N GLN A 136 9.66 -29.07 9.97
CA GLN A 136 10.66 -29.50 8.99
C GLN A 136 10.03 -29.96 7.65
N ASP A 137 8.88 -29.39 7.31
CA ASP A 137 8.18 -29.65 6.06
C ASP A 137 8.76 -28.80 4.92
N MET A 138 9.72 -29.38 4.21
CA MET A 138 10.38 -28.73 3.08
C MET A 138 9.51 -28.70 1.82
N GLU A 139 8.38 -29.43 1.77
CA GLU A 139 7.43 -29.32 0.66
C GLU A 139 6.70 -27.97 0.74
N ALA A 140 6.38 -27.51 1.96
CA ALA A 140 5.81 -26.19 2.23
C ALA A 140 6.74 -25.03 1.81
N ALA A 141 8.07 -25.25 1.79
CA ALA A 141 9.01 -24.22 1.34
C ALA A 141 8.81 -23.82 -0.13
N GLY A 142 8.19 -24.68 -0.95
CA GLY A 142 7.86 -24.39 -2.34
C GLY A 142 6.85 -23.25 -2.50
N ASP A 143 5.99 -23.04 -1.51
CA ASP A 143 4.93 -22.02 -1.54
C ASP A 143 5.42 -20.65 -1.05
N MET A 144 6.60 -20.59 -0.44
CA MET A 144 7.17 -19.36 0.14
C MET A 144 7.31 -18.24 -0.90
N ALA A 145 7.71 -18.57 -2.13
CA ALA A 145 7.86 -17.58 -3.20
C ALA A 145 6.51 -17.00 -3.67
N THR A 146 5.45 -17.82 -3.64
CA THR A 146 4.09 -17.40 -3.95
C THR A 146 3.61 -16.41 -2.90
N VAL A 147 3.69 -16.79 -1.62
CA VAL A 147 3.25 -15.94 -0.51
C VAL A 147 4.02 -14.61 -0.46
N VAL A 148 5.34 -14.63 -0.69
CA VAL A 148 6.12 -13.38 -0.79
C VAL A 148 5.64 -12.50 -1.95
N THR A 149 5.15 -13.09 -3.04
CA THR A 149 4.56 -12.34 -4.15
C THR A 149 3.21 -11.76 -3.75
N ASP A 150 2.37 -12.53 -3.06
CA ASP A 150 1.05 -12.10 -2.60
C ASP A 150 1.18 -10.92 -1.61
N VAL A 151 2.07 -11.02 -0.62
CA VAL A 151 2.40 -9.91 0.31
C VAL A 151 2.80 -8.64 -0.46
N GLN A 152 3.66 -8.76 -1.49
CA GLN A 152 4.08 -7.61 -2.29
C GLN A 152 2.92 -7.01 -3.09
N THR A 153 2.00 -7.84 -3.59
CA THR A 153 0.81 -7.38 -4.29
C THR A 153 -0.13 -6.65 -3.34
N SER A 154 -0.48 -7.23 -2.19
CA SER A 154 -1.34 -6.57 -1.20
C SER A 154 -0.74 -5.27 -0.66
N ALA A 155 0.58 -5.24 -0.44
CA ALA A 155 1.28 -4.03 -0.03
C ALA A 155 1.25 -2.93 -1.13
N GLN A 156 1.35 -3.29 -2.41
CA GLN A 156 1.23 -2.34 -3.52
C GLN A 156 -0.19 -1.81 -3.68
N ASP A 157 -1.19 -2.66 -3.50
CA ASP A 157 -2.59 -2.27 -3.54
C ASP A 157 -2.92 -1.29 -2.41
N LEU A 158 -2.43 -1.57 -1.19
CA LEU A 158 -2.52 -0.65 -0.06
C LEU A 158 -1.79 0.67 -0.33
N ALA A 159 -0.58 0.63 -0.87
CA ALA A 159 0.17 1.84 -1.22
C ALA A 159 -0.53 2.68 -2.29
N THR A 160 -1.17 2.04 -3.28
CA THR A 160 -1.95 2.70 -4.34
C THR A 160 -3.23 3.32 -3.78
N LEU A 161 -3.85 2.68 -2.79
CA LEU A 161 -5.01 3.22 -2.08
C LEU A 161 -4.63 4.45 -1.23
N CYS A 162 -3.43 4.45 -0.67
CA CYS A 162 -2.92 5.48 0.23
C CYS A 162 -2.05 6.57 -0.43
N SER A 163 -1.98 6.60 -1.76
CA SER A 163 -1.26 7.62 -2.55
C SER A 163 -2.19 8.68 -3.12
#